data_AF-A0A818BX02-F1
#
_entry.id   AF-A0A818BX02-F1
#
_cell.length_a   1.000
_cell.length_b   1.000
_cell.length_c   1.000
_cell.angle_alpha   90.00
_cell.angle_beta   90.00
_cell.angle_gamma   90.00
#
_symmetry.space_group_name_H-M   'P 1'
#
loop_
_entity.id
_entity.type
_entity.pdbx_description
1 polymer ?
#
loop_
_entity_poly.entity_id
_entity_poly.type
_entity_poly.pdbx_seq_one_letter_code
_entity_poly.pdbx_strand_id
1 'polypeptide(L)'
;MANTANNRVVPVASIEKQAWKLEAPKHRRRSIIREFALNTSTHGLPGMARSESKHNCIFWTLSFFIFAAIMIYFVTQSITNYFQYPTQTSVSIFVERSQVFPAVTFCNYAPARYDLLIEPFLNYTNSINATNTNDTTTFTVKQAILLRQFLQ
;
A
#
# COMPACT_ATOMS: atom_id res chain seq x y z
N MET A 1 -19.76 27.15 83.54
CA MET A 1 -20.13 28.47 82.97
C MET A 1 -18.82 29.19 82.68
N ALA A 2 -18.45 29.63 81.49
CA ALA A 2 -19.21 29.93 80.27
C ALA A 2 -18.37 29.60 79.02
N ASN A 3 -19.01 29.08 77.97
CA ASN A 3 -18.45 28.92 76.63
C ASN A 3 -18.57 30.25 75.89
N THR A 4 -17.46 30.91 75.58
CA THR A 4 -17.45 32.13 74.76
C THR A 4 -17.31 31.73 73.30
N ALA A 5 -18.44 31.57 72.61
CA ALA A 5 -18.48 31.44 71.16
C ALA A 5 -18.15 32.80 70.51
N ASN A 6 -17.01 32.87 69.83
CA ASN A 6 -16.57 34.05 69.10
C ASN A 6 -17.29 34.14 67.75
N ASN A 7 -18.43 34.83 67.72
CA ASN A 7 -19.18 35.11 66.48
C ASN A 7 -18.57 36.33 65.75
N ARG A 8 -17.55 36.08 64.92
CA ARG A 8 -17.03 37.10 64.00
C ARG A 8 -17.94 37.14 62.76
N VAL A 9 -18.86 38.10 62.70
CA VAL A 9 -19.74 38.33 61.55
C VAL A 9 -18.91 38.93 60.41
N VAL A 10 -18.59 38.11 59.40
CA VAL A 10 -17.95 38.56 58.16
C VAL A 10 -19.04 39.00 57.18
N PRO A 11 -18.95 40.18 56.54
CA PRO A 11 -19.98 40.64 55.62
C PRO A 11 -20.07 39.72 54.39
N VAL A 12 -21.28 39.21 54.10
CA VAL A 12 -21.57 38.26 52.99
C VAL A 12 -21.03 38.75 51.65
N ALA A 13 -21.07 40.06 51.39
CA ALA A 13 -20.53 40.67 50.17
C ALA A 13 -19.02 40.47 49.99
N SER A 14 -18.25 40.30 51.07
CA SER A 14 -16.82 40.01 51.00
C SER A 14 -16.53 38.54 50.69
N ILE A 15 -17.39 37.63 51.16
CA ILE A 15 -17.35 36.20 50.84
C ILE A 15 -17.67 35.98 49.37
N GLU A 16 -18.70 36.65 48.86
CA GLU A 16 -19.11 36.56 47.45
C GLU A 16 -18.01 37.08 46.52
N LYS A 17 -17.47 38.27 46.79
CA LYS A 17 -16.35 38.83 46.01
C LYS A 17 -15.09 37.95 46.06
N GLN A 18 -14.84 37.25 47.16
CA GLN A 18 -13.75 36.28 47.25
C GLN A 18 -14.05 35.00 46.45
N ALA A 19 -15.28 34.49 46.48
CA ALA A 19 -15.71 33.35 45.67
C ALA A 19 -15.62 33.64 44.16
N TRP A 20 -16.07 34.81 43.71
CA TRP A 20 -15.94 35.24 42.31
C TRP A 20 -14.49 35.47 41.87
N LYS A 21 -13.59 35.81 42.81
CA LYS A 21 -12.15 36.04 42.53
C LYS A 21 -11.34 34.74 42.51
N LEU A 22 -11.83 33.67 43.13
CA LEU A 22 -11.21 32.33 43.14
C LEU A 22 -11.49 31.55 41.83
N GLU A 23 -12.62 31.81 41.16
CA GLU A 23 -13.01 31.13 39.91
C GLU A 23 -12.64 31.89 38.62
N ALA A 24 -11.40 32.38 38.52
CA ALA A 24 -10.95 32.95 37.25
C ALA A 24 -11.02 31.89 36.11
N PRO A 25 -11.45 32.25 34.88
CA PRO A 25 -11.74 31.30 33.79
C PRO A 25 -10.55 30.40 33.40
N LYS A 26 -9.33 30.83 33.71
CA LYS A 26 -8.08 30.08 33.50
C LYS A 26 -7.96 28.85 34.41
N HIS A 27 -8.46 28.90 35.64
CA HIS A 27 -8.45 27.78 36.58
C HIS A 27 -9.43 26.69 36.12
N ARG A 28 -10.64 27.09 35.72
CA ARG A 28 -11.69 26.20 35.20
C ARG A 28 -11.28 25.46 33.91
N ARG A 29 -10.59 26.12 32.98
CA ARG A 29 -10.10 25.44 31.76
C ARG A 29 -8.99 24.42 32.04
N ARG A 30 -8.09 24.71 32.98
CA ARG A 30 -7.01 23.79 33.36
C ARG A 30 -7.53 22.55 34.07
N SER A 31 -8.57 22.67 34.90
CA SER A 31 -9.18 21.52 35.57
C SER A 31 -9.85 20.56 34.57
N ILE A 32 -10.59 21.10 33.60
CA ILE A 32 -11.27 20.28 32.56
C ILE A 32 -10.27 19.51 31.70
N ILE A 33 -9.20 20.18 31.22
CA ILE A 33 -8.17 19.52 30.40
C ILE A 33 -7.45 18.43 31.21
N ARG A 34 -7.17 18.69 32.49
CA ARG A 34 -6.54 17.71 33.37
C ARG A 34 -7.44 16.51 33.64
N GLU A 35 -8.72 16.74 33.91
CA GLU A 35 -9.71 15.69 34.11
C GLU A 35 -9.87 14.81 32.86
N PHE A 36 -9.96 15.43 31.68
CA PHE A 36 -9.97 14.72 30.41
C PHE A 36 -8.69 13.89 30.21
N ALA A 37 -7.52 14.49 30.43
CA ALA A 37 -6.24 13.82 30.24
C ALA A 37 -6.00 12.68 31.23
N LEU A 38 -6.65 12.68 32.40
CA LEU A 38 -6.60 11.57 33.37
C LEU A 38 -7.56 10.43 33.01
N ASN A 39 -8.68 10.75 32.34
CA ASN A 39 -9.74 9.78 32.01
C ASN A 39 -9.67 9.25 30.57
N THR A 40 -8.72 9.71 29.76
CA THR A 40 -8.53 9.20 28.40
C THR A 40 -7.88 7.81 28.39
N SER A 41 -8.22 7.00 27.38
CA SER A 41 -7.58 5.70 27.13
C SER A 41 -6.19 5.82 26.51
N THR A 42 -5.78 7.02 26.10
CA THR A 42 -4.45 7.27 25.53
C THR A 42 -3.37 7.15 26.61
N HIS A 43 -2.57 6.07 26.59
CA HIS A 43 -1.61 5.72 27.64
C HIS A 43 -0.60 6.83 28.04
N GLY A 44 -0.22 7.74 27.14
CA GLY A 44 0.76 8.81 27.43
C GLY A 44 0.19 10.04 28.16
N LEU A 45 -1.08 10.36 27.94
CA LEU A 45 -1.71 11.59 28.47
C LEU A 45 -1.92 11.59 29.99
N PRO A 46 -2.38 10.49 30.62
CA PRO A 46 -2.49 10.40 32.07
C PRO A 46 -1.13 10.54 32.77
N GLY A 47 -0.05 10.04 32.16
CA GLY A 47 1.32 10.19 32.66
C GLY A 47 1.76 11.66 32.69
N MET A 48 1.44 12.44 31.64
CA MET A 48 1.68 13.88 31.61
C MET A 48 0.82 14.63 32.64
N ALA A 49 -0.47 14.30 32.76
CA ALA A 49 -1.41 14.98 33.65
C ALA A 49 -1.21 14.68 35.15
N ARG A 50 -0.61 13.53 35.49
CA ARG A 50 -0.25 13.12 36.86
C ARG A 50 1.14 13.59 37.28
N SER A 51 2.00 14.00 36.34
CA SER A 51 3.37 14.40 36.65
C SER A 51 3.42 15.71 37.44
N GLU A 52 3.91 15.66 38.67
CA GLU A 52 4.14 16.86 39.50
C GLU A 52 5.54 17.47 39.28
N SER A 53 6.51 16.65 38.85
CA SER A 53 7.87 17.11 38.54
C SER A 53 8.02 17.47 37.06
N LYS A 54 8.79 18.54 36.79
CA LYS A 54 9.06 19.00 35.41
C LYS A 54 9.79 17.93 34.58
N HIS A 55 10.71 17.19 35.19
CA HIS A 55 11.48 16.13 34.52
C HIS A 55 10.58 14.98 34.05
N ASN A 56 9.65 14.53 34.90
CA ASN A 56 8.73 13.46 34.53
C ASN A 56 7.75 13.92 33.44
N CYS A 57 7.28 15.17 33.52
CA CYS A 57 6.43 15.74 32.48
C CYS A 57 7.16 15.77 31.12
N ILE A 58 8.42 16.20 31.09
CA ILE A 58 9.25 16.19 29.86
C ILE A 58 9.41 14.77 29.33
N PHE A 59 9.74 13.80 30.19
CA PHE A 59 9.87 12.40 29.79
C PHE A 59 8.59 11.86 29.13
N TRP A 60 7.43 12.04 29.78
CA TRP A 60 6.15 11.57 29.25
C TRP A 60 5.77 12.28 27.95
N THR A 61 6.07 13.57 27.84
CA THR A 61 5.83 14.34 26.62
C THR A 61 6.68 13.82 25.47
N LEU A 62 7.99 13.68 25.67
CA LEU A 62 8.91 13.17 24.65
C LEU A 62 8.54 11.76 24.23
N SER A 63 8.29 10.88 25.20
CA SER A 63 7.88 9.50 24.95
C SER A 63 6.60 9.43 24.12
N PHE A 64 5.58 10.23 24.46
CA PHE A 64 4.32 10.30 23.71
C PHE A 64 4.54 10.70 22.25
N PHE A 65 5.33 11.75 21.99
CA PHE A 65 5.61 12.19 20.61
C PHE A 65 6.45 11.19 19.82
N ILE A 66 7.44 10.57 20.44
CA ILE A 66 8.27 9.53 19.80
C ILE A 66 7.40 8.35 19.38
N PHE A 67 6.58 7.81 20.29
CA PHE A 67 5.71 6.69 19.98
C PHE A 67 4.62 7.06 18.96
N ALA A 68 4.09 8.28 19.00
CA ALA A 68 3.16 8.76 18.00
C ALA A 68 3.80 8.85 16.61
N ALA A 69 5.04 9.36 16.50
CA ALA A 69 5.77 9.42 15.25
C ALA A 69 6.06 8.03 14.68
N ILE A 70 6.51 7.09 15.52
CA ILE A 70 6.73 5.69 15.14
C ILE A 70 5.44 5.03 14.65
N MET A 71 4.32 5.25 15.37
CA MET A 71 3.01 4.74 14.97
C MET A 71 2.60 5.27 13.60
N ILE A 72 2.71 6.60 13.37
CA ILE A 72 2.36 7.22 12.09
C ILE A 72 3.23 6.65 10.96
N TYR A 73 4.52 6.46 11.20
CA TYR A 73 5.43 5.84 10.24
C TYR A 73 4.99 4.41 9.87
N PHE A 74 4.75 3.54 10.86
CA PHE A 74 4.31 2.17 10.60
C PHE A 74 2.93 2.08 9.93
N VAL A 75 1.99 2.95 10.29
CA VAL A 75 0.68 3.02 9.64
C VAL A 75 0.84 3.42 8.18
N THR A 76 1.67 4.43 7.90
CA THR A 76 1.93 4.89 6.52
C THR A 76 2.57 3.78 5.69
N GLN A 77 3.58 3.10 6.22
CA GLN A 77 4.21 1.95 5.56
C GLN A 77 3.21 0.81 5.30
N SER A 78 2.36 0.49 6.29
CA SER A 78 1.34 -0.57 6.15
C SER A 78 0.32 -0.24 5.06
N ILE A 79 -0.17 1.01 5.03
CA ILE A 79 -1.10 1.48 3.99
C ILE A 79 -0.44 1.42 2.61
N THR A 80 0.81 1.88 2.51
CA THR A 80 1.56 1.88 1.25
C THR A 80 1.77 0.46 0.73
N ASN A 81 2.19 -0.46 1.60
CA ASN A 81 2.39 -1.87 1.27
C ASN A 81 1.07 -2.58 0.89
N TYR A 82 -0.04 -2.22 1.53
CA TYR A 82 -1.36 -2.74 1.15
C TYR A 82 -1.73 -2.35 -0.30
N PHE A 83 -1.55 -1.08 -0.65
CA PHE A 83 -1.85 -0.56 -1.99
C PHE A 83 -0.80 -0.88 -3.06
N GLN A 84 0.32 -1.52 -2.69
CA GLN A 84 1.24 -2.12 -3.68
C GLN A 84 0.68 -3.41 -4.28
N TYR A 85 -0.41 -3.96 -3.74
CA TYR A 85 -1.02 -5.22 -4.16
C TYR A 85 0.00 -6.36 -4.37
N PRO A 86 0.90 -6.61 -3.40
CA PRO A 86 1.89 -7.68 -3.54
C PRO A 86 1.17 -9.04 -3.58
N THR A 87 1.58 -9.90 -4.51
CA THR A 87 1.05 -11.26 -4.62
C THR A 87 2.11 -12.26 -4.17
N GLN A 88 1.71 -13.21 -3.32
CA GLN A 88 2.56 -14.31 -2.90
C GLN A 88 2.10 -15.59 -3.59
N THR A 89 2.96 -16.19 -4.40
CA THR A 89 2.71 -17.50 -5.00
C THR A 89 3.37 -18.58 -4.15
N SER A 90 2.62 -19.61 -3.78
CA SER A 90 3.14 -20.80 -3.11
C SER A 90 3.05 -21.98 -4.08
N VAL A 91 4.18 -22.61 -4.36
CA VAL A 91 4.27 -23.76 -5.24
C VAL A 91 4.44 -25.00 -4.39
N SER A 92 3.54 -25.95 -4.53
CA SER A 92 3.58 -27.24 -3.85
C SER A 92 3.39 -28.35 -4.89
N ILE A 93 4.10 -29.46 -4.70
CA ILE A 93 4.08 -30.61 -5.61
C ILE A 93 3.34 -31.73 -4.89
N PHE A 94 2.23 -32.16 -5.48
CA PHE A 94 1.45 -33.31 -5.00
C PHE A 94 1.49 -34.42 -6.04
N VAL A 95 1.61 -35.66 -5.57
CA VAL A 95 1.56 -36.84 -6.43
C VAL A 95 0.12 -37.34 -6.47
N GLU A 96 -0.55 -37.10 -7.58
CA GLU A 96 -1.92 -37.56 -7.81
C GLU A 96 -1.91 -38.91 -8.55
N ARG A 97 -2.81 -39.83 -8.16
CA ARG A 97 -2.92 -41.15 -8.84
C ARG A 97 -3.48 -41.08 -10.26
N SER A 98 -4.25 -40.04 -10.58
CA SER A 98 -4.88 -39.85 -11.89
C SER A 98 -4.69 -38.41 -12.30
N GLN A 99 -4.13 -38.20 -13.50
CA GLN A 99 -3.90 -36.89 -14.10
C GLN A 99 -4.51 -36.88 -15.50
N VAL A 100 -5.01 -35.72 -15.92
CA VAL A 100 -5.56 -35.56 -17.27
C VAL A 100 -4.43 -35.65 -18.29
N PHE A 101 -4.57 -36.54 -19.28
CA PHE A 101 -3.59 -36.63 -20.36
C PHE A 101 -3.61 -35.34 -21.19
N PRO A 102 -2.47 -34.66 -21.39
CA PRO A 102 -2.44 -33.38 -22.07
C PRO A 102 -2.70 -33.53 -23.57
N ALA A 103 -3.15 -32.45 -24.20
CA ALA A 103 -3.14 -32.38 -25.66
C ALA A 103 -1.69 -32.38 -26.14
N VAL A 104 -1.33 -33.37 -26.95
CA VAL A 104 0.00 -33.46 -27.57
C VAL A 104 -0.12 -33.02 -29.02
N THR A 105 0.44 -31.86 -29.35
CA THR A 105 0.51 -31.36 -30.72
C THR A 105 1.91 -31.59 -31.27
N PHE A 106 2.00 -32.24 -32.42
CA PHE A 106 3.23 -32.35 -33.19
C PHE A 106 3.01 -31.77 -34.59
N CYS A 107 4.04 -31.15 -35.14
CA CYS A 107 4.05 -30.65 -36.51
C CYS A 107 5.19 -31.31 -37.28
N ASN A 108 5.00 -31.46 -38.59
CA ASN A 108 6.10 -31.80 -39.48
C ASN A 108 7.10 -30.63 -39.50
N TYR A 109 8.40 -30.93 -39.46
CA TYR A 109 9.46 -29.92 -39.59
C TYR A 109 9.39 -29.22 -40.95
N ALA A 110 9.00 -29.95 -42.00
CA ALA A 110 8.80 -29.37 -43.31
C ALA A 110 7.53 -28.49 -43.32
N PRO A 111 7.63 -27.18 -43.58
CA PRO A 111 6.51 -26.25 -43.50
C PRO A 111 5.56 -26.35 -44.68
N ALA A 112 6.04 -26.88 -45.81
CA ALA A 112 5.26 -27.02 -47.03
C ALA A 112 5.55 -28.36 -47.70
N ARG A 113 4.52 -28.89 -48.36
CA ARG A 113 4.59 -30.08 -49.19
C ARG A 113 5.02 -29.69 -50.60
N TYR A 114 6.12 -30.27 -51.09
CA TYR A 114 6.69 -29.95 -52.39
C TYR A 114 5.69 -30.20 -53.53
N ASP A 115 4.98 -31.32 -53.48
CA ASP A 115 3.98 -31.73 -54.47
C ASP A 115 2.79 -30.77 -54.59
N LEU A 116 2.42 -30.09 -53.49
CA LEU A 116 1.33 -29.12 -53.48
C LEU A 116 1.81 -27.69 -53.78
N LEU A 117 3.09 -27.39 -53.53
CA LEU A 117 3.64 -26.05 -53.66
C LEU A 117 4.17 -25.76 -55.07
N ILE A 118 4.78 -26.74 -55.74
CA ILE A 118 5.57 -26.50 -56.95
C ILE A 118 4.73 -25.98 -58.13
N GLU A 119 3.63 -26.64 -58.47
CA GLU A 119 2.78 -26.27 -59.62
C GLU A 119 2.17 -24.87 -59.49
N PRO A 120 1.49 -24.52 -58.37
CA PRO A 120 0.92 -23.19 -58.21
C PRO A 120 1.99 -22.10 -58.13
N PHE A 121 3.15 -22.38 -57.53
CA PHE A 121 4.26 -21.44 -57.48
C PHE A 121 4.87 -21.19 -58.86
N LEU A 122 5.03 -22.22 -59.69
CA LEU A 122 5.49 -22.06 -61.07
C LEU A 122 4.48 -21.27 -61.92
N ASN A 123 3.18 -21.54 -61.78
CA ASN A 123 2.16 -20.78 -62.47
C ASN A 123 2.17 -19.28 -62.06
N TYR A 124 2.28 -19.01 -60.75
CA TYR A 124 2.41 -17.66 -60.23
C TYR A 124 3.64 -16.94 -60.79
N THR A 125 4.82 -17.56 -60.71
CA THR A 125 6.07 -16.94 -61.19
C THR A 125 6.08 -16.71 -62.70
N ASN A 126 5.45 -17.59 -63.48
CA ASN A 126 5.25 -17.39 -64.91
C ASN A 126 4.30 -16.21 -65.20
N SER A 127 3.21 -16.05 -64.43
CA SER A 127 2.25 -14.95 -64.61
C SER A 127 2.87 -13.55 -64.44
N ILE A 128 3.91 -13.46 -63.60
CA ILE A 128 4.65 -12.21 -63.34
C ILE A 128 5.94 -12.09 -64.15
N ASN A 129 6.17 -12.99 -65.13
CA ASN A 129 7.38 -13.07 -65.95
C ASN A 129 8.69 -13.08 -65.11
N ALA A 130 8.67 -13.72 -63.94
CA ALA A 130 9.82 -13.78 -63.03
C ALA A 130 10.83 -14.89 -63.38
N THR A 131 10.59 -15.68 -64.43
CA THR A 131 11.37 -16.88 -64.78
C THR A 131 12.56 -16.63 -65.71
N ASN A 132 12.83 -15.39 -66.11
CA ASN A 132 13.91 -15.04 -67.04
C ASN A 132 15.24 -14.68 -66.32
N THR A 133 15.76 -15.60 -65.50
CA THR A 133 17.08 -15.44 -64.88
C THR A 133 17.96 -16.63 -65.21
N ASN A 134 19.07 -16.37 -65.91
CA ASN A 134 20.03 -17.40 -66.36
C ASN A 134 20.87 -18.00 -65.22
N ASP A 135 20.81 -17.43 -64.01
CA ASP A 135 21.47 -17.98 -62.83
C ASP A 135 20.50 -18.87 -62.04
N THR A 136 20.74 -20.18 -62.12
CA THR A 136 19.98 -21.23 -61.42
C THR A 136 20.69 -21.72 -60.15
N THR A 137 21.88 -21.19 -59.85
CA THR A 137 22.75 -21.70 -58.79
C THR A 137 22.61 -20.94 -57.47
N THR A 138 22.04 -19.74 -57.50
CA THR A 138 21.90 -18.89 -56.31
C THR A 138 20.45 -18.54 -56.02
N PHE A 139 20.02 -18.79 -54.78
CA PHE A 139 18.72 -18.33 -54.29
C PHE A 139 18.86 -16.86 -53.87
N THR A 140 18.19 -15.97 -54.60
CA THR A 140 18.29 -14.53 -54.36
C THR A 140 17.18 -14.04 -53.42
N VAL A 141 17.42 -12.92 -52.73
CA VAL A 141 16.43 -12.29 -51.83
C VAL A 141 15.12 -11.97 -52.55
N LYS A 142 15.17 -11.64 -53.85
CA LYS A 142 13.97 -11.40 -54.67
C LYS A 142 13.09 -12.66 -54.78
N GLN A 143 13.70 -13.83 -54.97
CA GLN A 143 12.98 -15.10 -55.00
C GLN A 143 12.41 -15.47 -53.62
N ALA A 144 13.12 -15.13 -52.54
CA ALA A 144 12.60 -15.27 -51.17
C ALA A 144 11.35 -14.43 -50.92
N ILE A 145 11.33 -13.19 -51.41
CA ILE A 145 10.17 -12.29 -51.29
C ILE A 145 8.99 -12.83 -52.10
N LEU A 146 9.22 -13.32 -53.32
CA LEU A 146 8.17 -13.92 -54.15
C LEU A 146 7.56 -15.17 -53.51
N LEU A 147 8.39 -16.05 -52.96
CA LEU A 147 7.91 -17.23 -52.23
C LEU A 147 7.09 -16.81 -51.00
N ARG A 148 7.53 -15.79 -50.27
CA ARG A 148 6.77 -15.24 -49.14
C ARG A 148 5.44 -14.62 -49.58
N GLN A 149 5.42 -13.88 -50.67
CA GLN A 149 4.20 -13.28 -51.24
C GLN A 149 3.21 -14.33 -51.72
N PHE A 150 3.69 -15.45 -52.26
CA PHE A 150 2.83 -16.56 -52.69
C PHE A 150 2.22 -17.31 -51.50
N LEU A 151 2.91 -17.37 -50.36
CA LEU A 151 2.46 -18.07 -49.15
C LEU A 151 1.57 -17.23 -48.20
N GLN A 152 1.43 -15.92 -48.44
CA GLN A 152 0.60 -14.99 -47.66
C GLN A 152 -0.76 -14.77 -48.30
#